data_AF-A0A0G4I3B2-F1
#
_entry.id   AF-A0A0G4I3B2-F1
#
_cell.length_a   1.000
_cell.length_b   1.000
_cell.length_c   1.000
_cell.angle_alpha   90.00
_cell.angle_beta   90.00
_cell.angle_gamma   90.00
#
_symmetry.space_group_name_H-M   'P 1'
#
loop_
_entity.id
_entity.type
_entity.pdbx_description
1 polymer ?
#
loop_
_entity_poly.entity_id
_entity_poly.type
_entity_poly.pdbx_seq_one_letter_code
_entity_poly.pdbx_strand_id
1 'polypeptide(L)'
;MEDTVEGYVERLKSLQASVASTFKYQIDLVEMTLRAEGAADSSAGAAAAAADVPRVRPEDLAALEGLEKTIKDFSRKMKGQLGEVMSRHVRIDVGSLHEMGVGDVVRAFRPVSAKTTQQRLSEFIRGESSGDDFRLCLKAGAYVNSLFEGQTALMRTVRANHREAFEMILNDHPDFEVRAGQVPPLPNGVRGVAAGDTVVIVACRLRRWDMVWSLVAEGADPNTVGSDGNLWKKALVFACEAAERQLDPESATFDRRS
;
A
#
# COMPACT_ATOMS: atom_id res chain seq x y z
N MET A 1 18.51 21.24 -29.83
CA MET A 1 18.63 21.33 -28.36
C MET A 1 18.22 19.96 -27.89
N GLU A 2 19.16 19.15 -27.40
CA GLU A 2 18.86 17.76 -27.03
C GLU A 2 17.89 17.77 -25.85
N ASP A 3 16.78 17.02 -25.98
CA ASP A 3 15.75 16.86 -24.95
C ASP A 3 16.25 15.95 -23.82
N THR A 4 17.29 16.38 -23.13
CA THR A 4 17.84 15.67 -21.97
C THR A 4 17.09 16.03 -20.69
N VAL A 5 17.09 15.12 -19.71
CA VAL A 5 16.50 15.36 -18.39
C VAL A 5 17.17 16.58 -17.73
N GLU A 6 18.49 16.69 -17.88
CA GLU A 6 19.29 17.80 -17.39
C GLU A 6 18.84 19.13 -18.00
N GLY A 7 18.64 19.17 -19.33
CA GLY A 7 18.15 20.36 -20.02
C GLY A 7 16.75 20.78 -19.57
N TYR A 8 15.86 19.81 -19.32
CA TYR A 8 14.53 20.10 -18.75
C TYR A 8 14.62 20.68 -17.34
N VAL A 9 15.46 20.10 -16.47
CA VAL A 9 15.67 20.58 -15.09
C VAL A 9 16.29 21.97 -15.07
N GLU A 10 17.28 22.24 -15.92
CA GLU A 10 17.87 23.58 -16.06
C GLU A 10 16.84 24.61 -16.53
N ARG A 11 15.99 24.24 -17.50
CA ARG A 11 14.90 25.11 -17.97
C ARG A 11 13.89 25.41 -16.86
N LEU A 12 13.54 24.43 -16.03
CA LEU A 12 12.67 24.63 -14.86
C LEU A 12 13.31 25.58 -13.84
N LYS A 13 14.60 25.41 -13.53
CA LYS A 13 15.35 26.30 -12.63
C LYS A 13 15.42 27.73 -13.16
N SER A 14 15.69 27.88 -14.47
CA SER A 14 15.73 29.17 -15.15
C SER A 14 14.36 29.86 -15.12
N LEU A 15 13.27 29.11 -15.37
CA LEU A 15 11.90 29.61 -15.24
C LEU A 15 11.60 30.08 -13.82
N GLN A 16 11.97 29.29 -12.81
CA GLN A 16 11.81 29.66 -11.39
C GLN A 16 12.54 30.96 -11.07
N ALA A 17 13.81 31.08 -11.47
CA ALA A 17 14.63 32.27 -11.24
C ALA A 17 14.05 33.51 -11.94
N SER A 18 13.56 33.36 -13.17
CA SER A 18 12.94 34.44 -13.96
C SER A 18 11.64 34.95 -13.34
N VAL A 19 10.78 34.04 -12.87
CA VAL A 19 9.54 34.42 -12.17
C VAL A 19 9.87 35.13 -10.86
N ALA A 20 10.81 34.60 -10.07
CA ALA A 20 11.22 35.19 -8.80
C ALA A 20 11.84 36.59 -8.96
N SER A 21 12.72 36.78 -9.94
CA SER A 21 13.36 38.07 -10.20
C SER A 21 12.37 39.12 -10.68
N THR A 22 11.40 38.72 -11.53
CA THR A 22 10.33 39.59 -12.02
C THR A 22 9.47 40.11 -10.88
N PHE A 23 9.01 39.21 -9.99
CA PHE A 23 8.22 39.61 -8.82
C PHE A 23 9.02 40.51 -7.88
N LYS A 24 10.29 40.18 -7.62
CA LYS A 24 11.16 40.99 -6.78
C LYS A 24 11.33 42.42 -7.33
N TYR A 25 11.63 42.54 -8.63
CA TYR A 25 11.77 43.85 -9.28
C TYR A 25 10.50 44.70 -9.19
N GLN A 26 9.31 44.10 -9.36
CA GLN A 26 8.03 44.82 -9.23
C GLN A 26 7.78 45.29 -7.79
N ILE A 27 8.13 44.47 -6.79
CA ILE A 27 8.02 44.86 -5.37
C ILE A 27 8.97 46.02 -5.06
N ASP A 28 10.23 45.91 -5.48
CA ASP A 28 11.24 46.95 -5.26
C ASP A 28 10.81 48.28 -5.93
N LEU A 29 10.22 48.20 -7.14
CA LEU A 29 9.70 49.38 -7.85
C LEU A 29 8.55 50.05 -7.09
N VAL A 30 7.57 49.27 -6.61
CA VAL A 30 6.45 49.80 -5.81
C VAL A 30 6.97 50.42 -4.52
N GLU A 31 7.93 49.78 -3.84
CA GLU A 31 8.55 50.32 -2.63
C GLU A 31 9.27 51.65 -2.91
N MET A 32 10.02 51.74 -4.00
CA MET A 32 10.69 52.98 -4.42
C MET A 32 9.68 54.10 -4.72
N THR A 33 8.58 53.79 -5.40
CA THR A 33 7.54 54.79 -5.72
C THR A 33 6.85 55.30 -4.45
N LEU A 34 6.48 54.40 -3.53
CA LEU A 34 5.83 54.78 -2.26
C LEU A 34 6.77 55.63 -1.37
N ARG A 35 8.08 55.32 -1.37
CA ARG A 35 9.08 56.13 -0.65
C ARG A 35 9.27 57.51 -1.28
N ALA A 36 9.25 57.60 -2.60
CA ALA A 36 9.40 58.87 -3.30
C ALA A 36 8.21 59.82 -3.08
N GLU A 37 6.98 59.28 -3.04
CA GLU A 37 5.76 60.06 -2.78
C GLU A 37 5.79 60.66 -1.36
N GLY A 38 6.17 59.88 -0.34
CA GLY A 38 6.28 60.39 1.03
C GLY A 38 7.38 61.45 1.26
N ALA A 39 8.43 61.47 0.43
CA ALA A 39 9.51 62.45 0.53
C ALA A 39 9.12 63.83 -0.04
N ALA A 40 8.24 63.88 -1.04
CA ALA A 40 7.79 65.14 -1.66
C ALA A 40 6.95 65.99 -0.68
N ASP A 41 6.13 65.35 0.14
CA ASP A 41 5.23 66.01 1.09
C ASP A 41 5.96 66.58 2.32
N SER A 42 7.18 66.13 2.62
CA SER A 42 7.94 66.56 3.81
C SER A 42 8.71 67.88 3.65
N SER A 43 8.78 68.48 2.44
CA SER A 43 9.63 69.67 2.21
C SER A 43 8.93 71.03 2.39
N ALA A 44 7.62 71.08 2.65
CA ALA A 44 6.85 72.31 2.79
C ALA A 44 6.36 72.53 4.24
N GLY A 45 7.12 73.31 5.02
CA GLY A 45 6.60 73.99 6.22
C GLY A 45 6.65 73.23 7.54
N ALA A 46 7.83 73.20 8.16
CA ALA A 46 8.00 72.76 9.55
C ALA A 46 7.40 73.78 10.53
N ALA A 47 6.14 73.62 10.92
CA ALA A 47 5.58 74.26 12.11
C ALA A 47 4.40 73.45 12.67
N ALA A 48 4.73 72.54 13.59
CA ALA A 48 3.86 72.03 14.66
C ALA A 48 2.46 71.52 14.25
N ALA A 49 2.38 70.29 13.73
CA ALA A 49 1.15 69.51 13.79
C ALA A 49 1.49 68.03 14.03
N ALA A 50 0.63 67.37 14.81
CA ALA A 50 0.80 65.99 15.27
C ALA A 50 1.17 65.04 14.13
N ALA A 51 2.08 64.10 14.41
CA ALA A 51 2.62 63.12 13.46
C ALA A 51 1.49 62.36 12.74
N ASP A 52 1.13 62.83 11.55
CA ASP A 52 0.18 62.16 10.68
C ASP A 52 0.92 60.99 10.02
N VAL A 53 0.49 59.76 10.35
CA VAL A 53 1.11 58.54 9.84
C VAL A 53 0.68 58.38 8.37
N PRO A 54 1.60 58.19 7.42
CA PRO A 54 1.24 57.97 6.01
C PRO A 54 0.23 56.84 5.88
N ARG A 55 -0.97 57.16 5.40
CA ARG A 55 -2.04 56.18 5.16
C ARG A 55 -2.00 55.72 3.71
N VAL A 56 -1.85 54.42 3.52
CA VAL A 56 -2.01 53.76 2.22
C VAL A 56 -3.45 53.94 1.73
N ARG A 57 -3.64 54.20 0.43
CA ARG A 57 -4.98 54.41 -0.13
C ARG A 57 -5.74 53.08 -0.17
N PRO A 58 -7.07 53.08 0.07
CA PRO A 58 -7.86 51.86 0.04
C PRO A 58 -7.83 51.16 -1.34
N GLU A 59 -7.61 51.91 -2.42
CA GLU A 59 -7.45 51.36 -3.77
C GLU A 59 -6.18 50.50 -3.91
N ASP A 60 -5.08 50.89 -3.26
CA ASP A 60 -3.82 50.15 -3.27
C ASP A 60 -3.97 48.81 -2.52
N LEU A 61 -4.72 48.83 -1.41
CA LEU A 61 -5.05 47.60 -0.66
C LEU A 61 -5.93 46.67 -1.50
N ALA A 62 -6.94 47.20 -2.20
CA ALA A 62 -7.78 46.40 -3.09
C ALA A 62 -6.98 45.82 -4.27
N ALA A 63 -6.02 46.56 -4.82
CA ALA A 63 -5.11 46.07 -5.85
C ALA A 63 -4.21 44.94 -5.33
N LEU A 64 -3.69 45.07 -4.10
CA LEU A 64 -2.89 44.04 -3.45
C LEU A 64 -3.69 42.75 -3.20
N GLU A 65 -4.93 42.85 -2.74
CA GLU A 65 -5.84 41.70 -2.60
C GLU A 65 -6.13 41.01 -3.95
N GLY A 66 -6.34 41.80 -5.01
CA GLY A 66 -6.52 41.31 -6.37
C GLY A 66 -5.28 40.56 -6.90
N LEU A 67 -4.08 41.07 -6.61
CA LEU A 67 -2.81 40.42 -6.93
C LEU A 67 -2.65 39.11 -6.17
N GLU A 68 -2.96 39.09 -4.87
CA GLU A 68 -2.90 37.89 -4.03
C GLU A 68 -3.79 36.77 -4.58
N LYS A 69 -5.02 37.10 -4.99
CA LYS A 69 -5.95 36.17 -5.64
C LYS A 69 -5.37 35.62 -6.94
N THR A 70 -4.81 36.50 -7.77
CA THR A 70 -4.20 36.12 -9.05
C THR A 70 -3.00 35.19 -8.85
N ILE A 71 -2.14 35.45 -7.85
CA ILE A 71 -1.02 34.59 -7.49
C ILE A 71 -1.50 33.22 -7.01
N LYS A 72 -2.57 33.17 -6.19
CA LYS A 72 -3.18 31.90 -5.73
C LYS A 72 -3.69 31.07 -6.91
N ASP A 73 -4.37 31.70 -7.86
CA ASP A 73 -4.88 31.03 -9.07
C ASP A 73 -3.76 30.56 -10.00
N PHE A 74 -2.73 31.39 -10.21
CA PHE A 74 -1.52 31.02 -10.95
C PHE A 74 -0.81 29.83 -10.29
N SER A 75 -0.61 29.87 -8.97
CA SER A 75 0.00 28.78 -8.21
C SER A 75 -0.77 27.47 -8.37
N ARG A 76 -2.11 27.51 -8.34
CA ARG A 76 -2.96 26.34 -8.56
C ARG A 76 -2.78 25.77 -9.97
N LYS A 77 -2.78 26.62 -11.00
CA LYS A 77 -2.56 26.20 -12.40
C LYS A 77 -1.17 25.59 -12.59
N MET A 78 -0.13 26.24 -12.06
CA MET A 78 1.25 25.77 -12.12
C MET A 78 1.41 24.43 -11.39
N LYS A 79 0.83 24.26 -10.21
CA LYS A 79 0.80 22.97 -9.48
C LYS A 79 0.10 21.88 -10.28
N GLY A 80 -0.98 22.19 -10.99
CA GLY A 80 -1.66 21.23 -11.86
C GLY A 80 -0.76 20.75 -13.01
N GLN A 81 -0.12 21.68 -13.72
CA GLN A 81 0.78 21.36 -14.84
C GLN A 81 2.03 20.62 -14.40
N LEU A 82 2.68 21.07 -13.31
CA LEU A 82 3.81 20.36 -12.72
C LEU A 82 3.39 18.99 -12.17
N GLY A 83 2.20 18.90 -11.57
CA GLY A 83 1.62 17.65 -11.10
C GLY A 83 1.45 16.62 -12.21
N GLU A 84 1.06 17.04 -13.41
CA GLU A 84 0.97 16.15 -14.58
C GLU A 84 2.35 15.60 -14.97
N VAL A 85 3.37 16.45 -15.05
CA VAL A 85 4.75 16.02 -15.34
C VAL A 85 5.26 15.09 -14.25
N MET A 86 5.07 15.47 -12.98
CA MET A 86 5.43 14.65 -11.84
C MET A 86 4.73 13.30 -11.89
N SER A 87 3.43 13.23 -12.19
CA SER A 87 2.69 11.96 -12.26
C SER A 87 3.26 10.96 -13.28
N ARG A 88 3.91 11.45 -14.35
CA ARG A 88 4.54 10.61 -15.38
C ARG A 88 5.90 10.05 -14.95
N HIS A 89 6.58 10.74 -14.03
CA HIS A 89 7.96 10.41 -13.64
C HIS A 89 8.08 9.95 -12.19
N VAL A 90 7.09 10.22 -11.35
CA VAL A 90 7.03 9.76 -9.97
C VAL A 90 6.66 8.29 -9.99
N ARG A 91 7.68 7.46 -9.79
CA ARG A 91 7.46 6.13 -9.23
C ARG A 91 7.23 6.33 -7.73
N ILE A 92 6.03 6.02 -7.28
CA ILE A 92 5.75 5.97 -5.85
C ILE A 92 6.60 4.85 -5.29
N ASP A 93 7.64 5.18 -4.52
CA ASP A 93 8.36 4.19 -3.75
C ASP A 93 7.51 3.79 -2.55
N VAL A 94 6.75 2.71 -2.73
CA VAL A 94 5.93 2.11 -1.68
C VAL A 94 6.79 1.63 -0.51
N GLY A 95 8.09 1.33 -0.74
CA GLY A 95 9.04 0.99 0.32
C GLY A 95 9.23 2.15 1.29
N SER A 96 9.60 3.31 0.77
CA SER A 96 9.72 4.55 1.56
C SER A 96 8.42 4.91 2.30
N LEU A 97 7.24 4.74 1.68
CA LEU A 97 5.96 4.96 2.36
C LEU A 97 5.74 4.00 3.54
N HIS A 98 6.18 2.75 3.41
CA HIS A 98 6.09 1.77 4.47
C HIS A 98 7.00 2.13 5.65
N GLU A 99 8.24 2.54 5.37
CA GLU A 99 9.22 2.99 6.39
C GLU A 99 8.75 4.24 7.14
N MET A 100 8.00 5.13 6.47
CA MET A 100 7.39 6.29 7.10
C MET A 100 6.10 5.98 7.89
N GLY A 101 5.71 4.70 8.03
CA GLY A 101 4.48 4.30 8.72
C GLY A 101 3.19 4.58 7.95
N VAL A 102 3.27 5.09 6.72
CA VAL A 102 2.10 5.30 5.84
C VAL A 102 1.61 3.96 5.29
N GLY A 103 2.48 2.93 5.26
CA GLY A 103 2.15 1.58 4.82
C GLY A 103 0.94 0.98 5.54
N ASP A 104 0.81 1.19 6.85
CA ASP A 104 -0.31 0.65 7.63
C ASP A 104 -1.64 1.32 7.26
N VAL A 105 -1.61 2.62 6.95
CA VAL A 105 -2.77 3.36 6.47
C VAL A 105 -3.21 2.85 5.10
N VAL A 106 -2.26 2.64 4.18
CA VAL A 106 -2.55 2.04 2.87
C VAL A 106 -3.10 0.62 3.02
N ARG A 107 -2.51 -0.19 3.91
CA ARG A 107 -2.95 -1.55 4.20
C ARG A 107 -4.37 -1.57 4.76
N ALA A 108 -4.77 -0.57 5.55
CA ALA A 108 -6.13 -0.46 6.10
C ALA A 108 -7.21 -0.24 5.03
N PHE A 109 -6.90 0.44 3.92
CA PHE A 109 -7.84 0.62 2.80
C PHE A 109 -8.08 -0.66 2.00
N ARG A 110 -7.15 -1.62 2.11
CA ARG A 110 -7.17 -2.92 1.43
C ARG A 110 -7.57 -2.83 -0.06
N PRO A 111 -6.85 -2.06 -0.88
CA PRO A 111 -7.22 -1.80 -2.28
C PRO A 111 -7.11 -3.03 -3.20
N VAL A 112 -6.36 -4.07 -2.81
CA VAL A 112 -6.14 -5.26 -3.67
C VAL A 112 -7.16 -6.35 -3.35
N SER A 113 -7.97 -6.72 -4.34
CA SER A 113 -8.99 -7.76 -4.19
C SER A 113 -8.39 -9.14 -3.92
N ALA A 114 -9.13 -9.98 -3.19
CA ALA A 114 -8.74 -11.36 -2.90
C ALA A 114 -8.45 -12.18 -4.18
N LYS A 115 -9.24 -11.96 -5.24
CA LYS A 115 -9.04 -12.61 -6.54
C LYS A 115 -7.68 -12.27 -7.13
N THR A 116 -7.33 -10.99 -7.17
CA THR A 116 -6.04 -10.52 -7.71
C THR A 116 -4.88 -11.10 -6.92
N THR A 117 -4.91 -11.00 -5.58
CA THR A 117 -3.88 -11.56 -4.69
C THR A 117 -3.68 -13.06 -4.93
N GLN A 118 -4.78 -13.81 -5.00
CA GLN A 118 -4.74 -15.27 -5.13
C GLN A 118 -4.31 -15.73 -6.53
N GLN A 119 -4.59 -14.93 -7.58
CA GLN A 119 -4.05 -15.15 -8.92
C GLN A 119 -2.53 -15.00 -8.92
N ARG A 120 -1.99 -13.89 -8.38
CA ARG A 120 -0.55 -13.66 -8.28
C ARG A 120 0.15 -14.68 -7.41
N LEU A 121 -0.49 -15.10 -6.31
CA LEU A 121 0.00 -16.21 -5.50
C LEU A 121 0.08 -17.51 -6.30
N SER A 122 -0.94 -17.81 -7.12
CA SER A 122 -0.97 -19.04 -7.92
C SER A 122 0.11 -19.03 -9.00
N GLU A 123 0.31 -17.89 -9.68
CA GLU A 123 1.42 -17.69 -10.63
C GLU A 123 2.78 -17.92 -9.94
N PHE A 124 2.97 -17.34 -8.75
CA PHE A 124 4.19 -17.52 -7.96
C PHE A 124 4.42 -18.98 -7.55
N ILE A 125 3.40 -19.65 -7.01
CA ILE A 125 3.48 -21.06 -6.59
C ILE A 125 3.85 -21.99 -7.76
N ARG A 126 3.39 -21.69 -8.98
CA ARG A 126 3.71 -22.46 -10.19
C ARG A 126 5.07 -22.12 -10.79
N GLY A 127 5.77 -21.11 -10.28
CA GLY A 127 7.01 -20.59 -10.85
C GLY A 127 6.82 -19.77 -12.12
N GLU A 128 5.59 -19.29 -12.40
CA GLU A 128 5.27 -18.43 -13.55
C GLU A 128 5.69 -16.96 -13.28
N SER A 129 6.00 -16.60 -12.03
CA SER A 129 6.51 -15.29 -11.63
C SER A 129 7.58 -15.40 -10.54
N SER A 130 8.38 -14.34 -10.34
CA SER A 130 9.36 -14.21 -9.25
C SER A 130 8.74 -13.99 -7.87
N GLY A 131 7.41 -13.86 -7.78
CA GLY A 131 6.72 -13.50 -6.55
C GLY A 131 6.72 -12.00 -6.23
N ASP A 132 7.38 -11.15 -7.02
CA ASP A 132 7.42 -9.70 -6.79
C ASP A 132 6.01 -9.07 -6.86
N ASP A 133 5.20 -9.49 -7.84
CA ASP A 133 3.79 -9.07 -7.97
C ASP A 133 2.97 -9.46 -6.74
N PHE A 134 3.21 -10.66 -6.19
CA PHE A 134 2.52 -11.12 -4.99
C PHE A 134 2.98 -10.33 -3.75
N ARG A 135 4.30 -10.09 -3.61
CA ARG A 135 4.86 -9.26 -2.53
C ARG A 135 4.33 -7.83 -2.58
N LEU A 136 4.17 -7.27 -3.78
CA LEU A 136 3.55 -5.97 -3.99
C LEU A 136 2.08 -5.98 -3.55
N CYS A 137 1.32 -7.03 -3.87
CA CYS A 137 -0.06 -7.18 -3.40
C CYS A 137 -0.14 -7.15 -1.87
N LEU A 138 0.74 -7.87 -1.17
CA LEU A 138 0.79 -7.87 0.30
C LEU A 138 1.10 -6.47 0.85
N LYS A 139 2.15 -5.81 0.34
CA LYS A 139 2.52 -4.43 0.74
C LYS A 139 1.41 -3.41 0.47
N ALA A 140 0.62 -3.61 -0.59
CA ALA A 140 -0.50 -2.76 -0.95
C ALA A 140 -1.78 -3.09 -0.17
N GLY A 141 -1.75 -3.99 0.82
CA GLY A 141 -2.93 -4.32 1.64
C GLY A 141 -3.85 -5.36 1.03
N ALA A 142 -3.30 -6.42 0.46
CA ALA A 142 -4.10 -7.55 0.03
C ALA A 142 -4.99 -8.13 1.16
N TYR A 143 -6.19 -8.56 0.79
CA TYR A 143 -7.04 -9.36 1.69
C TYR A 143 -6.54 -10.82 1.79
N VAL A 144 -5.52 -11.06 2.64
CA VAL A 144 -4.95 -12.41 2.84
C VAL A 144 -5.91 -13.43 3.47
N ASN A 145 -6.83 -12.93 4.30
CA ASN A 145 -7.84 -13.73 5.02
C ASN A 145 -9.10 -14.00 4.18
N SER A 146 -9.24 -13.36 3.02
CA SER A 146 -10.43 -13.55 2.17
C SER A 146 -10.37 -14.88 1.42
N LEU A 147 -11.53 -15.53 1.32
CA LEU A 147 -11.67 -16.78 0.59
C LEU A 147 -11.74 -16.53 -0.93
N PHE A 148 -10.92 -17.26 -1.68
CA PHE A 148 -11.04 -17.39 -3.14
C PHE A 148 -11.05 -18.87 -3.49
N GLU A 149 -12.12 -19.33 -4.14
CA GLU A 149 -12.41 -20.76 -4.37
C GLU A 149 -12.37 -21.58 -3.08
N GLY A 150 -12.97 -21.02 -2.02
CA GLY A 150 -13.10 -21.65 -0.70
C GLY A 150 -11.83 -21.69 0.14
N GLN A 151 -10.73 -21.09 -0.28
CA GLN A 151 -9.45 -21.13 0.45
C GLN A 151 -8.90 -19.73 0.72
N THR A 152 -8.26 -19.54 1.87
CA THR A 152 -7.40 -18.37 2.13
C THR A 152 -6.09 -18.49 1.35
N ALA A 153 -5.33 -17.39 1.27
CA ALA A 153 -4.02 -17.41 0.62
C ALA A 153 -3.06 -18.39 1.33
N LEU A 154 -3.11 -18.39 2.67
CA LEU A 154 -2.28 -19.24 3.52
C LEU A 154 -2.62 -20.73 3.38
N MET A 155 -3.90 -21.09 3.25
CA MET A 155 -4.28 -22.50 2.98
C MET A 155 -3.72 -23.00 1.64
N ARG A 156 -3.69 -22.12 0.62
CA ARG A 156 -3.14 -22.50 -0.70
C ARG A 156 -1.64 -22.74 -0.65
N THR A 157 -0.88 -21.92 0.08
CA THR A 157 0.58 -22.11 0.22
C THR A 157 0.91 -23.40 0.96
N VAL A 158 0.18 -23.70 2.04
CA VAL A 158 0.30 -24.98 2.76
C VAL A 158 -0.02 -26.16 1.85
N ARG A 159 -1.11 -26.07 1.09
CA ARG A 159 -1.51 -27.10 0.12
C ARG A 159 -0.42 -27.37 -0.91
N ALA A 160 0.19 -26.29 -1.43
CA ALA A 160 1.27 -26.37 -2.40
C ALA A 160 2.64 -26.71 -1.79
N ASN A 161 2.76 -26.77 -0.46
CA ASN A 161 4.05 -26.86 0.24
C ASN A 161 5.06 -25.76 -0.14
N HIS A 162 4.56 -24.55 -0.43
CA HIS A 162 5.40 -23.47 -0.95
C HIS A 162 5.89 -22.56 0.18
N ARG A 163 7.06 -22.89 0.75
CA ARG A 163 7.62 -22.26 1.97
C ARG A 163 7.78 -20.75 1.88
N GLU A 164 8.35 -20.24 0.79
CA GLU A 164 8.64 -18.81 0.66
C GLU A 164 7.35 -17.96 0.69
N ALA A 165 6.38 -18.29 -0.16
CA ALA A 165 5.05 -17.67 -0.15
C ALA A 165 4.33 -17.80 1.20
N PHE A 166 4.51 -18.93 1.90
CA PHE A 166 3.97 -19.11 3.25
C PHE A 166 4.56 -18.10 4.24
N GLU A 167 5.88 -17.94 4.26
CA GLU A 167 6.57 -16.96 5.12
C GLU A 167 6.21 -15.51 4.76
N MET A 168 6.06 -15.19 3.47
CA MET A 168 5.59 -13.87 3.04
C MET A 168 4.21 -13.53 3.61
N ILE A 169 3.28 -14.49 3.62
CA ILE A 169 1.94 -14.28 4.18
C ILE A 169 1.99 -14.22 5.71
N LEU A 170 2.80 -15.04 6.38
CA LEU A 170 2.93 -15.00 7.85
C LEU A 170 3.38 -13.63 8.35
N ASN A 171 4.31 -12.99 7.66
CA ASN A 171 4.76 -11.63 7.99
C ASN A 171 3.65 -10.55 7.86
N ASP A 172 2.51 -10.88 7.25
CA ASP A 172 1.33 -10.01 7.14
C ASP A 172 0.33 -10.23 8.30
N HIS A 173 0.69 -11.05 9.30
CA HIS A 173 -0.14 -11.44 10.44
C HIS A 173 -1.54 -11.92 10.04
N PRO A 174 -1.63 -13.03 9.28
CA PRO A 174 -2.90 -13.56 8.82
C PRO A 174 -3.71 -14.10 10.00
N ASP A 175 -5.02 -14.18 9.82
CA ASP A 175 -5.90 -14.85 10.78
C ASP A 175 -5.89 -16.36 10.50
N PHE A 176 -5.35 -17.13 11.45
CA PHE A 176 -5.22 -18.58 11.35
C PHE A 176 -6.56 -19.32 11.50
N GLU A 177 -7.57 -18.66 12.07
CA GLU A 177 -8.84 -19.24 12.45
C GLU A 177 -9.91 -19.10 11.36
N VAL A 178 -9.56 -18.48 10.24
CA VAL A 178 -10.42 -18.46 9.05
C VAL A 178 -10.66 -19.89 8.57
N ARG A 179 -11.94 -20.22 8.41
CA ARG A 179 -12.39 -21.54 7.97
C ARG A 179 -12.54 -21.58 6.46
N ALA A 180 -12.07 -22.66 5.85
CA ALA A 180 -12.25 -22.92 4.43
C ALA A 180 -13.74 -22.96 4.07
N GLY A 181 -14.08 -22.40 2.92
CA GLY A 181 -15.42 -22.52 2.32
C GLY A 181 -15.58 -23.82 1.55
N GLN A 182 -16.60 -23.88 0.69
CA GLN A 182 -16.75 -25.00 -0.26
C GLN A 182 -15.61 -24.96 -1.28
N VAL A 183 -14.80 -26.03 -1.30
CA VAL A 183 -13.71 -26.20 -2.26
C VAL A 183 -14.13 -27.24 -3.28
N PRO A 184 -14.03 -26.96 -4.60
CA PRO A 184 -14.32 -27.94 -5.62
C PRO A 184 -13.52 -29.25 -5.40
N PRO A 185 -14.15 -30.42 -5.56
CA PRO A 185 -13.45 -31.69 -5.42
C PRO A 185 -12.31 -31.77 -6.43
N LEU A 186 -11.14 -32.20 -5.98
CA LEU A 186 -9.99 -32.44 -6.85
C LEU A 186 -10.25 -33.69 -7.71
N PRO A 187 -9.86 -33.70 -9.00
CA PRO A 187 -10.21 -34.75 -9.96
C PRO A 187 -9.69 -36.16 -9.63
N ASN A 188 -8.85 -36.31 -8.60
CA ASN A 188 -8.20 -37.58 -8.26
C ASN A 188 -8.56 -38.10 -6.86
N GLY A 189 -9.59 -37.55 -6.21
CA GLY A 189 -9.98 -37.94 -4.84
C GLY A 189 -8.89 -37.69 -3.79
N VAL A 190 -7.85 -36.92 -4.13
CA VAL A 190 -6.77 -36.57 -3.21
C VAL A 190 -7.37 -35.72 -2.10
N ARG A 191 -7.28 -36.21 -0.86
CA ARG A 191 -7.79 -35.55 0.33
C ARG A 191 -7.10 -34.18 0.47
N GLY A 192 -7.81 -33.12 0.11
CA GLY A 192 -7.32 -31.74 0.11
C GLY A 192 -7.88 -30.93 1.29
N VAL A 193 -8.13 -29.65 1.03
CA VAL A 193 -8.84 -28.74 1.94
C VAL A 193 -10.33 -29.10 1.93
N ALA A 194 -10.91 -29.33 3.10
CA ALA A 194 -12.35 -29.53 3.27
C ALA A 194 -13.00 -28.25 3.83
N ALA A 195 -14.28 -28.07 3.52
CA ALA A 195 -15.05 -26.95 4.08
C ALA A 195 -15.04 -27.01 5.61
N GLY A 196 -14.74 -25.89 6.26
CA GLY A 196 -14.64 -25.77 7.71
C GLY A 196 -13.22 -25.95 8.27
N ASP A 197 -12.26 -26.43 7.47
CA ASP A 197 -10.86 -26.57 7.92
C ASP A 197 -10.23 -25.20 8.20
N THR A 198 -9.46 -25.10 9.30
CA THR A 198 -8.50 -24.00 9.51
C THR A 198 -7.17 -24.33 8.84
N VAL A 199 -6.26 -23.37 8.74
CA VAL A 199 -4.94 -23.60 8.12
C VAL A 199 -4.14 -24.69 8.83
N VAL A 200 -4.23 -24.78 10.16
CA VAL A 200 -3.54 -25.82 10.95
C VAL A 200 -4.09 -27.20 10.62
N ILE A 201 -5.41 -27.34 10.48
CA ILE A 201 -6.05 -28.60 10.05
C ILE A 201 -5.54 -29.01 8.67
N VAL A 202 -5.48 -28.05 7.72
CA VAL A 202 -4.96 -28.30 6.37
C VAL A 202 -3.50 -28.78 6.43
N ALA A 203 -2.65 -28.12 7.23
CA ALA A 203 -1.25 -28.48 7.37
C ALA A 203 -1.05 -29.87 7.99
N CYS A 204 -1.79 -30.21 9.06
CA CYS A 204 -1.77 -31.54 9.69
C CYS A 204 -2.21 -32.63 8.71
N ARG A 205 -3.35 -32.42 8.03
CA ARG A 205 -3.91 -33.39 7.07
C ARG A 205 -2.95 -33.66 5.91
N LEU A 206 -2.26 -32.63 5.43
CA LEU A 206 -1.29 -32.73 4.34
C LEU A 206 0.14 -33.06 4.81
N ARG A 207 0.33 -33.28 6.11
CA ARG A 207 1.61 -33.68 6.73
C ARG A 207 2.72 -32.66 6.48
N ARG A 208 2.38 -31.37 6.57
CA ARG A 208 3.29 -30.22 6.45
C ARG A 208 3.83 -29.82 7.82
N TRP A 209 4.54 -30.75 8.46
CA TRP A 209 4.91 -30.62 9.86
C TRP A 209 5.71 -29.35 10.15
N ASP A 210 6.62 -28.97 9.27
CA ASP A 210 7.41 -27.73 9.35
C ASP A 210 6.54 -26.46 9.36
N MET A 211 5.44 -26.46 8.59
CA MET A 211 4.48 -25.38 8.56
C MET A 211 3.56 -25.42 9.78
N VAL A 212 3.17 -26.60 10.28
CA VAL A 212 2.40 -26.75 11.52
C VAL A 212 3.16 -26.11 12.68
N TRP A 213 4.45 -26.41 12.84
CA TRP A 213 5.29 -25.81 13.88
C TRP A 213 5.34 -24.29 13.76
N SER A 214 5.49 -23.78 12.53
CA SER A 214 5.53 -22.32 12.29
C SER A 214 4.18 -21.67 12.65
N LEU A 215 3.06 -22.27 12.26
CA LEU A 215 1.71 -21.77 12.59
C LEU A 215 1.46 -21.72 14.10
N VAL A 216 1.81 -22.78 14.82
CA VAL A 216 1.63 -22.84 16.29
C VAL A 216 2.55 -21.85 17.00
N ALA A 217 3.78 -21.68 16.52
CA ALA A 217 4.71 -20.68 17.06
C ALA A 217 4.20 -19.24 16.88
N GLU A 218 3.51 -18.97 15.77
CA GLU A 218 2.85 -17.68 15.50
C GLU A 218 1.48 -17.52 16.22
N GLY A 219 1.05 -18.52 17.00
CA GLY A 219 -0.13 -18.42 17.87
C GLY A 219 -1.42 -19.01 17.29
N ALA A 220 -1.36 -19.80 16.23
CA ALA A 220 -2.53 -20.55 15.75
C ALA A 220 -3.01 -21.58 16.80
N ASP A 221 -4.33 -21.75 16.99
CA ASP A 221 -4.84 -22.66 18.01
C ASP A 221 -4.73 -24.14 17.57
N PRO A 222 -3.93 -24.98 18.26
CA PRO A 222 -3.81 -26.40 17.94
C PRO A 222 -5.05 -27.22 18.34
N ASN A 223 -5.97 -26.64 19.12
CA ASN A 223 -7.22 -27.28 19.53
C ASN A 223 -8.38 -27.04 18.56
N THR A 224 -8.12 -26.36 17.46
CA THR A 224 -9.11 -26.09 16.42
C THR A 224 -9.74 -27.38 15.91
N VAL A 225 -11.04 -27.28 15.61
CA VAL A 225 -11.84 -28.41 15.16
C VAL A 225 -12.15 -28.21 13.68
N GLY A 226 -11.67 -29.13 12.85
CA GLY A 226 -11.96 -29.18 11.42
C GLY A 226 -13.11 -30.13 11.10
N SER A 227 -13.60 -30.06 9.86
CA SER A 227 -14.62 -30.98 9.37
C SER A 227 -13.98 -32.11 8.55
N ASP A 228 -14.32 -33.35 8.89
CA ASP A 228 -14.00 -34.56 8.11
C ASP A 228 -15.32 -35.20 7.68
N GLY A 229 -16.00 -34.57 6.73
CA GLY A 229 -17.34 -34.97 6.31
C GLY A 229 -18.39 -34.63 7.38
N ASN A 230 -18.91 -35.66 8.07
CA ASN A 230 -19.93 -35.50 9.12
C ASN A 230 -19.34 -35.45 10.54
N LEU A 231 -18.02 -35.66 10.70
CA LEU A 231 -17.35 -35.63 12.00
C LEU A 231 -16.51 -34.38 12.17
N TRP A 232 -16.59 -33.79 13.36
CA TRP A 232 -15.75 -32.70 13.81
C TRP A 232 -14.56 -33.26 14.59
N LYS A 233 -13.34 -33.07 14.11
CA LYS A 233 -12.11 -33.60 14.72
C LYS A 233 -11.14 -32.47 15.06
N LYS A 234 -10.45 -32.59 16.21
CA LYS A 234 -9.38 -31.65 16.61
C LYS A 234 -8.16 -31.79 15.71
N ALA A 235 -7.35 -30.74 15.56
CA ALA A 235 -6.12 -30.80 14.77
C ALA A 235 -5.14 -31.89 15.22
N LEU A 236 -5.07 -32.16 16.53
CA LEU A 236 -4.27 -33.25 17.07
C LEU A 236 -4.72 -34.62 16.54
N VAL A 237 -6.03 -34.87 16.41
CA VAL A 237 -6.54 -36.14 15.87
C VAL A 237 -6.13 -36.30 14.41
N PHE A 238 -6.27 -35.24 13.61
CA PHE A 238 -5.77 -35.26 12.23
C PHE A 238 -4.26 -35.51 12.15
N ALA A 239 -3.48 -34.91 13.06
CA ALA A 239 -2.03 -35.11 13.11
C ALA A 239 -1.66 -36.56 13.45
N CYS A 240 -2.29 -37.15 14.47
CA CYS A 240 -2.08 -38.55 14.86
C CYS A 240 -2.44 -39.50 13.71
N GLU A 241 -3.63 -39.39 13.13
CA GLU A 241 -4.03 -40.23 11.99
C GLU A 241 -3.10 -40.07 10.78
N ALA A 242 -2.60 -38.86 10.54
CA ALA A 242 -1.69 -38.60 9.42
C ALA A 242 -0.28 -39.16 9.68
N ALA A 243 0.18 -39.15 10.93
CA ALA A 243 1.45 -39.75 11.36
C ALA A 243 1.38 -41.29 11.35
N GLU A 244 0.28 -41.89 11.81
CA GLU A 244 0.05 -43.34 11.73
C GLU A 244 0.15 -43.84 10.29
N ARG A 245 -0.49 -43.14 9.34
CA ARG A 245 -0.38 -43.44 7.90
C ARG A 245 1.03 -43.25 7.31
N GLN A 246 1.92 -42.52 7.98
CA GLN A 246 3.34 -42.44 7.58
C GLN A 246 4.14 -43.65 8.09
N LEU A 247 3.79 -44.16 9.26
CA LEU A 247 4.46 -45.31 9.88
C LEU A 247 3.99 -46.65 9.27
N ASP A 248 2.72 -46.76 8.90
CA ASP A 248 2.13 -47.93 8.26
C ASP A 248 1.52 -47.56 6.89
N PRO A 249 2.31 -47.57 5.81
CA PRO A 249 1.82 -47.24 4.47
C PRO A 249 0.92 -48.35 3.87
N GLU A 250 0.96 -49.59 4.38
CA GLU A 250 0.18 -50.70 3.82
C GLU A 250 -1.31 -50.56 4.15
N SER A 251 -1.62 -50.10 5.36
CA SER A 251 -3.00 -49.81 5.82
C SER A 251 -3.77 -48.85 4.90
N ALA A 252 -3.07 -47.92 4.22
CA ALA A 252 -3.67 -46.89 3.38
C ALA A 252 -4.18 -47.41 2.01
N THR A 253 -3.79 -48.61 1.60
CA THR A 253 -4.22 -49.19 0.31
C THR A 253 -5.60 -49.83 0.35
N PHE A 254 -6.06 -50.23 1.53
CA PHE A 254 -7.35 -50.92 1.70
C PHE A 254 -8.56 -49.99 1.55
N ASP A 255 -8.42 -48.72 1.97
CA ASP A 255 -9.51 -47.73 2.00
C ASP A 255 -9.92 -47.19 0.61
N ARG A 256 -9.18 -47.52 -0.46
CA ARG A 256 -9.48 -47.06 -1.84
C ARG A 256 -10.27 -48.06 -2.69
N ARG A 257 -10.54 -49.28 -2.20
CA ARG A 257 -11.20 -50.36 -2.96
C ARG A 257 -12.65 -50.63 -2.58
N SER A 258 -13.19 -49.88 -1.63
CA SER A 258 -14.58 -49.90 -1.15
C SER A 258 -15.28 -48.59 -1.48
#